data_AF-J9D1G9-F1
#
_entry.id   AF-J9D1G9-F1
#
_cell.length_a   1.000
_cell.length_b   1.000
_cell.length_c   1.000
_cell.angle_alpha   90.00
_cell.angle_beta   90.00
_cell.angle_gamma   90.00
#
_symmetry.space_group_name_H-M   'P 1'
#
loop_
_entity.id
_entity.type
_entity.pdbx_description
1 polymer ?
#
loop_
_entity_poly.entity_id
_entity_poly.type
_entity_poly.pdbx_seq_one_letter_code
_entity_poly.pdbx_strand_id
1 'polypeptide(L)'
;MRRLIRKFMSNEILERSLCETVDCFNKYLKNYKAEFLKAIDNHNLRVVSKFFESIQLSDLQNILQCSVDECIDRVCEAVNKGDLNCKIDQIKGLVTFETQNDESNFEKIDIVLDKIMKISNMIDKENATL
;
A
#
# COMPACT_ATOMS: atom_id res chain seq x y z
N MET A 1 -9.73 -20.33 -3.77
CA MET A 1 -8.45 -19.80 -3.26
C MET A 1 -7.77 -18.83 -4.23
N ARG A 2 -7.51 -19.18 -5.50
CA ARG A 2 -6.86 -18.27 -6.49
C ARG A 2 -7.49 -16.87 -6.61
N ARG A 3 -8.83 -16.77 -6.56
CA ARG A 3 -9.55 -15.48 -6.61
C ARG A 3 -9.27 -14.61 -5.38
N LEU A 4 -9.12 -15.22 -4.20
CA LEU A 4 -8.83 -14.50 -2.95
C LEU A 4 -7.43 -13.92 -2.97
N ILE A 5 -6.45 -14.73 -3.38
CA ILE A 5 -5.05 -14.29 -3.53
C ILE A 5 -4.98 -13.12 -4.52
N ARG A 6 -5.67 -13.21 -5.66
CA ARG A 6 -5.69 -12.11 -6.64
C ARG A 6 -6.24 -10.81 -6.05
N LYS A 7 -7.26 -10.88 -5.17
CA LYS A 7 -7.79 -9.70 -4.47
C LYS A 7 -6.80 -9.10 -3.47
N PHE A 8 -6.10 -9.92 -2.68
CA PHE A 8 -5.04 -9.43 -1.79
C PHE A 8 -3.79 -8.93 -2.54
N MET A 9 -3.62 -9.34 -3.79
CA MET A 9 -2.53 -8.84 -4.65
C MET A 9 -2.94 -7.57 -5.42
N SER A 10 -4.23 -7.20 -5.45
CA SER A 10 -4.67 -5.97 -6.09
C SER A 10 -4.44 -4.77 -5.17
N ASN A 11 -4.34 -3.59 -5.74
CA ASN A 11 -4.22 -2.35 -4.97
C ASN A 11 -5.61 -1.76 -4.64
N GLU A 12 -6.62 -2.61 -4.45
CA GLU A 12 -7.99 -2.21 -4.13
C GLU A 12 -8.26 -2.39 -2.63
N ILE A 13 -9.12 -1.54 -2.08
CA ILE A 13 -9.60 -1.67 -0.71
C ILE A 13 -10.51 -2.89 -0.61
N LEU A 14 -10.28 -3.70 0.41
CA LEU A 14 -11.05 -4.91 0.69
C LEU A 14 -12.06 -4.63 1.80
N GLU A 15 -13.32 -4.94 1.54
CA GLU A 15 -14.35 -4.92 2.56
C GLU A 15 -14.24 -6.13 3.50
N ARG A 16 -14.59 -5.91 4.77
CA ARG A 16 -14.65 -6.99 5.78
C ARG A 16 -15.69 -8.06 5.50
N SER A 17 -16.76 -7.69 4.78
CA SER A 17 -17.80 -8.59 4.26
C SER A 17 -17.22 -9.76 3.45
N LEU A 18 -16.01 -9.61 2.90
CA LEU A 18 -15.29 -10.66 2.20
C LEU A 18 -15.07 -11.91 3.06
N CYS A 19 -14.96 -11.76 4.38
CA CYS A 19 -14.82 -12.89 5.31
C CYS A 19 -16.04 -13.82 5.30
N GLU A 20 -17.23 -13.29 4.99
CA GLU A 20 -18.50 -14.03 5.03
C GLU A 20 -18.82 -14.66 3.67
N THR A 21 -18.45 -14.00 2.57
CA THR A 21 -18.70 -14.46 1.19
C THR A 21 -17.80 -15.61 0.74
N VAL A 22 -16.75 -15.93 1.49
CA VAL A 22 -15.80 -16.98 1.13
C VAL A 22 -16.21 -18.28 1.84
N ASP A 23 -16.96 -19.14 1.14
CA ASP A 23 -17.46 -20.42 1.67
C ASP A 23 -16.37 -21.32 2.26
N CYS A 24 -15.15 -21.27 1.72
CA CYS A 24 -14.03 -22.02 2.26
C CYS A 24 -13.50 -21.48 3.60
N PHE A 25 -13.79 -20.23 3.94
CA PHE A 25 -13.47 -19.64 5.25
C PHE A 25 -14.33 -20.26 6.35
N ASN A 26 -15.63 -20.41 6.07
CA ASN A 26 -16.62 -20.90 7.03
C ASN A 26 -16.44 -22.39 7.41
N LYS A 27 -15.77 -23.17 6.55
CA LYS A 27 -15.55 -24.61 6.74
C LYS A 27 -14.23 -24.97 7.44
N TYR A 28 -13.14 -24.22 7.22
CA TYR A 28 -11.80 -24.57 7.73
C TYR A 28 -11.10 -23.48 8.54
N LEU A 29 -11.56 -22.23 8.43
CA LEU A 29 -10.87 -21.06 9.00
C LEU A 29 -11.72 -20.29 10.02
N LYS A 30 -12.80 -20.87 10.54
CA LYS A 30 -13.62 -20.25 11.61
C LYS A 30 -12.77 -19.76 12.79
N ASN A 31 -11.76 -20.54 13.16
CA ASN A 31 -10.85 -20.21 14.26
C ASN A 31 -9.84 -19.10 13.91
N TYR A 32 -9.67 -18.80 12.61
CA TYR A 32 -8.71 -17.81 12.10
C TYR A 32 -9.39 -16.51 11.62
N LYS A 33 -10.67 -16.30 12.01
CA LYS A 33 -11.45 -15.12 11.61
C LYS A 33 -10.75 -13.82 12.01
N ALA A 34 -10.21 -13.76 13.22
CA ALA A 34 -9.55 -12.57 13.72
C ALA A 34 -8.28 -12.24 12.92
N GLU A 35 -7.47 -13.24 12.62
CA GLU A 35 -6.24 -13.13 11.83
C GLU A 35 -6.53 -12.70 10.40
N PHE A 36 -7.61 -13.21 9.81
CA PHE A 36 -8.02 -12.82 8.48
C PHE A 36 -8.51 -11.37 8.40
N LEU A 37 -9.29 -10.93 9.40
CA LEU A 37 -9.69 -9.53 9.49
C LEU A 37 -8.48 -8.61 9.68
N LYS A 38 -7.52 -9.00 10.53
CA LYS A 38 -6.25 -8.27 10.66
C LYS A 38 -5.49 -8.20 9.34
N ALA A 39 -5.48 -9.28 8.55
CA ALA A 39 -4.84 -9.28 7.23
C ALA A 39 -5.53 -8.33 6.24
N ILE A 40 -6.87 -8.22 6.27
CA ILE A 40 -7.62 -7.23 5.48
C ILE A 40 -7.23 -5.81 5.92
N ASP A 41 -7.18 -5.56 7.23
CA ASP A 41 -6.86 -4.23 7.76
C ASP A 41 -5.43 -3.82 7.35
N ASN A 42 -4.45 -4.73 7.49
CA ASN A 42 -3.07 -4.49 7.07
C ASN A 42 -2.96 -4.25 5.55
N HIS A 43 -3.71 -5.02 4.76
CA HIS A 43 -3.78 -4.81 3.30
C HIS A 43 -4.31 -3.42 2.97
N ASN A 44 -5.43 -3.03 3.58
CA ASN A 44 -6.04 -1.72 3.35
C ASN A 44 -5.10 -0.58 3.76
N LEU A 45 -4.44 -0.69 4.93
CA LEU A 45 -3.42 0.28 5.36
C LEU A 45 -2.28 0.42 4.35
N ARG A 46 -1.79 -0.72 3.83
CA ARG A 46 -0.75 -0.73 2.80
C ARG A 46 -1.20 -0.15 1.47
N VAL A 47 -2.47 -0.33 1.10
CA VAL A 47 -3.04 0.29 -0.10
C VAL A 47 -3.13 1.80 0.10
N VAL A 48 -3.66 2.25 1.23
CA VAL A 48 -3.79 3.69 1.53
C VAL A 48 -2.42 4.38 1.52
N SER A 49 -1.40 3.79 2.14
CA SER A 49 -0.06 4.40 2.18
C SER A 49 0.64 4.55 0.82
N LYS A 50 0.22 3.79 -0.19
CA LYS A 50 0.74 3.93 -1.56
C LYS A 50 0.14 5.11 -2.32
N PHE A 51 -1.10 5.48 -2.00
CA PHE A 51 -1.86 6.46 -2.78
C PHE A 51 -2.05 7.79 -2.06
N PHE A 52 -1.96 7.79 -0.73
CA PHE A 52 -2.15 8.97 0.10
C PHE A 52 -0.84 9.35 0.77
N GLU A 53 -0.43 10.61 0.62
CA GLU A 53 0.65 11.19 1.44
C GLU A 53 0.16 11.49 2.86
N SER A 54 -1.10 11.93 2.98
CA SER A 54 -1.75 12.09 4.27
C SER A 54 -3.25 11.80 4.16
N ILE A 55 -3.85 11.37 5.26
CA ILE A 55 -5.28 11.05 5.36
C ILE A 55 -5.81 11.46 6.73
N GLN A 56 -7.06 11.91 6.77
CA GLN A 56 -7.75 12.15 8.04
C GLN A 56 -8.04 10.82 8.74
N LEU A 57 -7.91 10.80 10.06
CA LEU A 57 -8.17 9.62 10.87
C LEU A 57 -9.63 9.19 10.78
N SER A 58 -10.56 10.13 10.56
CA SER A 58 -11.98 9.85 10.30
C SER A 58 -12.21 9.08 8.99
N ASP A 59 -11.45 9.39 7.95
CA ASP A 59 -11.57 8.70 6.66
C ASP A 59 -10.93 7.30 6.75
N LEU A 60 -9.80 7.21 7.46
CA LEU A 60 -9.15 5.93 7.74
C LEU A 60 -10.06 5.02 8.58
N GLN A 61 -10.79 5.59 9.53
CA GLN A 61 -11.80 4.90 10.32
C GLN A 61 -12.90 4.30 9.44
N ASN A 62 -13.39 5.05 8.45
CA ASN A 62 -14.42 4.59 7.52
C ASN A 62 -13.92 3.45 6.63
N ILE A 63 -12.67 3.54 6.15
CA ILE A 63 -12.03 2.51 5.33
C ILE A 63 -11.84 1.22 6.12
N LEU A 64 -11.35 1.32 7.36
CA LEU A 64 -11.11 0.18 8.22
C LEU A 64 -12.37 -0.32 8.92
N GLN A 65 -13.47 0.44 8.94
CA GLN A 65 -14.71 0.09 9.64
C GLN A 65 -14.46 -0.26 11.13
N CYS A 66 -13.65 0.52 11.82
CA CYS A 66 -13.35 0.36 13.25
C CYS A 66 -13.64 1.64 14.04
N SER A 67 -13.42 1.62 15.35
CA SER A 67 -13.42 2.85 16.14
C SER A 67 -12.12 3.65 15.94
N VAL A 68 -12.10 4.90 16.39
CA VAL A 68 -10.92 5.77 16.32
C VAL A 68 -9.76 5.18 17.12
N ASP A 69 -10.02 4.73 18.35
CA ASP A 69 -9.01 4.15 19.23
C ASP A 69 -8.41 2.87 18.63
N GLU A 70 -9.27 1.97 18.13
CA GLU A 70 -8.81 0.76 17.43
C GLU A 70 -8.03 1.08 16.15
N CYS A 71 -8.40 2.15 15.44
CA CYS A 71 -7.67 2.59 14.26
C CYS A 71 -6.24 2.99 14.63
N ILE A 72 -6.08 3.78 15.69
CA ILE A 72 -4.77 4.22 16.19
C ILE A 72 -3.95 3.00 16.61
N ASP A 73 -4.51 2.10 17.41
CA ASP A 73 -3.81 0.90 17.89
C ASP A 73 -3.29 0.05 16.73
N ARG A 74 -4.08 -0.11 15.67
CA ARG A 74 -3.69 -0.91 14.51
C ARG A 74 -2.63 -0.26 13.66
N VAL A 75 -2.71 1.07 13.47
CA VAL A 75 -1.66 1.82 12.78
C VAL A 75 -0.36 1.72 13.58
N CYS A 76 -0.42 1.89 14.91
CA CYS A 76 0.71 1.72 15.80
C CYS A 76 1.31 0.31 15.72
N GLU A 77 0.49 -0.74 15.72
CA GLU A 77 0.95 -2.11 15.50
C GLU A 77 1.65 -2.29 14.15
N ALA A 78 1.10 -1.73 13.08
CA ALA A 78 1.67 -1.83 11.72
C ALA A 78 3.02 -1.09 11.61
N VAL A 79 3.14 0.06 12.27
CA VAL A 79 4.41 0.82 12.35
C VAL A 79 5.44 0.05 13.16
N ASN A 80 5.06 -0.49 14.33
CA ASN A 80 5.97 -1.24 15.19
C ASN A 80 6.50 -2.52 14.53
N LYS A 81 5.71 -3.14 13.65
CA LYS A 81 6.13 -4.31 12.85
C LYS A 81 7.02 -3.93 11.66
N GLY A 82 7.13 -2.65 11.33
CA GLY A 82 7.84 -2.17 10.15
C GLY A 82 7.10 -2.38 8.82
N ASP A 83 5.82 -2.77 8.88
CA ASP A 83 4.98 -2.99 7.70
C ASP A 83 4.52 -1.65 7.07
N LEU A 84 4.52 -0.59 7.87
CA LEU A 84 4.03 0.74 7.50
C LEU A 84 4.98 1.81 8.06
N ASN A 85 5.32 2.81 7.25
CA ASN A 85 6.04 4.00 7.72
C ASN A 85 5.09 5.21 7.71
N CYS A 86 4.61 5.61 8.89
CA CYS A 86 3.71 6.74 9.03
C CYS A 86 3.83 7.42 10.40
N LYS A 87 3.38 8.67 10.46
CA LYS A 87 3.29 9.50 11.67
C LYS A 87 1.83 9.92 11.90
N ILE A 88 1.38 9.84 13.14
CA ILE A 88 0.03 10.24 13.55
C ILE A 88 0.10 11.55 14.34
N ASP A 89 -0.58 12.59 13.88
CA ASP A 89 -0.89 13.80 14.65
C ASP A 89 -2.29 13.61 15.27
N GLN A 90 -2.32 13.21 16.54
CA GLN A 90 -3.58 12.93 17.25
C GLN A 90 -4.42 14.19 17.51
N ILE A 91 -3.79 15.36 17.66
CA ILE A 91 -4.50 16.62 17.93
C ILE A 91 -5.25 17.07 16.68
N LYS A 92 -4.62 16.94 15.52
CA LYS A 92 -5.23 17.29 14.23
C LYS A 92 -6.03 16.14 13.61
N GLY A 93 -5.89 14.92 14.14
CA GLY A 93 -6.49 13.73 13.58
C GLY A 93 -5.92 13.36 12.20
N LEU A 94 -4.65 13.65 11.95
CA LEU A 94 -4.03 13.46 10.64
C LEU A 94 -2.98 12.35 10.67
N VAL A 95 -3.07 11.40 9.73
CA VAL A 95 -2.05 10.39 9.51
C VAL A 95 -1.25 10.79 8.28
N THR A 96 0.07 10.94 8.42
CA THR A 96 1.00 11.25 7.32
C THR A 96 1.84 10.04 7.02
N PHE A 97 1.83 9.58 5.79
CA PHE A 97 2.65 8.47 5.31
C PHE A 97 3.97 9.02 4.79
N GLU A 98 5.07 8.42 5.23
CA GLU A 98 6.38 8.78 4.68
C GLU A 98 6.56 8.01 3.37
N THR A 99 6.29 8.68 2.26
CA THR A 99 6.74 8.21 0.96
C THR A 99 8.27 8.19 0.94
N GLN A 100 8.87 7.07 0.54
CA GLN A 100 10.30 6.93 0.27
C GLN A 100 10.72 7.75 -0.97
N ASN A 101 10.42 9.05 -0.98
CA ASN A 101 10.73 9.95 -2.09
C ASN A 101 12.18 10.44 -2.08
N ASP A 102 13.00 9.94 -1.16
CA ASP A 102 14.45 10.18 -1.13
C ASP A 102 15.22 9.21 -2.05
N GLU A 103 14.61 8.71 -3.14
CA GLU A 103 15.42 8.42 -4.33
C GLU A 103 16.04 9.74 -4.76
N SER A 104 17.27 9.94 -4.30
CA SER A 104 18.04 11.16 -4.49
C SER A 104 17.92 11.58 -5.96
N ASN A 105 17.67 12.86 -6.22
CA ASN A 105 17.50 13.39 -7.58
C ASN A 105 18.60 12.94 -8.56
N PHE A 106 19.76 12.53 -8.05
CA PHE A 106 20.86 11.90 -8.78
C PHE A 106 20.46 10.63 -9.52
N GLU A 107 19.73 9.69 -8.91
CA GLU A 107 19.33 8.44 -9.58
C GLU A 107 18.40 8.73 -10.78
N LYS A 108 17.55 9.74 -10.66
CA LYS A 108 16.68 10.20 -11.75
C LYS A 108 17.49 10.85 -12.88
N ILE A 109 18.55 11.58 -12.56
CA ILE A 109 19.46 12.18 -13.54
C ILE A 109 20.22 11.09 -14.30
N ASP A 110 20.73 10.08 -13.59
CA ASP A 110 21.46 8.96 -14.22
C ASP A 110 20.58 8.19 -15.20
N ILE A 111 19.31 7.93 -14.84
CA ILE A 111 18.34 7.29 -15.75
C ILE A 111 18.11 8.13 -17.02
N VAL A 112 18.10 9.46 -16.90
CA VAL A 112 17.93 10.36 -18.06
C VAL A 112 19.17 10.35 -18.94
N LEU A 113 20.37 10.43 -18.35
CA LEU A 113 21.64 10.37 -19.08
C LEU A 113 21.80 9.05 -19.84
N ASP A 114 21.45 7.92 -19.21
CA ASP A 114 21.45 6.61 -19.85
C ASP A 114 20.51 6.53 -21.04
N LYS A 115 19.33 7.15 -20.94
CA LYS A 115 18.37 7.22 -22.06
C LYS A 115 18.91 8.09 -23.19
N ILE A 116 19.54 9.21 -22.90
CA ILE A 116 20.16 10.09 -23.90
C ILE A 116 21.27 9.35 -24.65
N MET A 117 22.16 8.64 -23.94
CA MET A 117 23.21 7.85 -24.60
C MET A 117 22.61 6.75 -25.50
N LYS A 118 21.59 6.03 -25.04
CA LYS A 118 20.92 5.01 -25.85
C LYS A 118 20.35 5.61 -27.13
N ILE A 119 19.68 6.76 -27.04
CA ILE A 119 19.09 7.45 -28.20
C ILE A 119 20.19 7.94 -29.15
N SER A 120 21.27 8.55 -28.64
CA SER A 120 22.40 8.98 -29.47
C SER A 120 23.00 7.83 -30.25
N ASN A 121 23.27 6.71 -29.57
CA ASN A 121 23.80 5.51 -30.22
C ASN A 121 22.84 4.93 -31.26
N MET A 122 21.52 5.04 -31.06
CA MET A 122 20.53 4.61 -32.05
C MET A 122 20.53 5.51 -33.28
N ILE A 123 20.61 6.84 -33.09
CA ILE A 123 20.69 7.83 -34.17
C ILE A 123 21.97 7.62 -34.99
N ASP A 124 23.11 7.44 -34.32
CA ASP A 124 24.40 7.23 -34.99
C ASP A 124 24.38 5.94 -35.82
N LYS A 125 23.72 4.89 -35.32
CA LYS A 125 23.54 3.63 -36.04
C LYS A 125 22.63 3.79 -37.25
N GLU A 126 21.55 4.56 -37.13
CA GLU A 126 20.62 4.84 -38.23
C GLU A 126 21.29 5.65 -39.34
N ASN A 127 22.04 6.69 -38.97
CA ASN A 127 22.82 7.52 -39.91
C ASN A 127 23.94 6.75 -40.61
N ALA A 128 24.51 5.71 -39.97
CA ALA A 128 25.52 4.86 -40.59
C ALA A 128 24.94 3.80 -41.56
N THR A 129 23.62 3.63 -41.60
CA THR A 129 22.93 2.63 -42.45
C THR A 129 22.27 3.27 -43.68
N LEU A 130 22.22 4.61 -43.74
CA LEU A 130 21.79 5.43 -44.88
C LEU A 130 22.98 5.79 -45.78
#